data_AF-A0A8C8E6Q4-F1
#
_entry.id   AF-A0A8C8E6Q4-F1
#
_cell.length_a   1.000
_cell.length_b   1.000
_cell.length_c   1.000
_cell.angle_alpha   90.00
_cell.angle_beta   90.00
_cell.angle_gamma   90.00
#
_symmetry.space_group_name_H-M   'P 1'
#
loop_
_entity.id
_entity.type
_entity.pdbx_description
1 polymer ?
#
loop_
_entity_poly.entity_id
_entity_poly.type
_entity_poly.pdbx_seq_one_letter_code
_entity_poly.pdbx_strand_id
1 'polypeptide(L)'
;MLPAAQPSLPARRRAGHPLFKPPPAPSAQCGEAKPGCSMWLEEAQRAPPCPWGPPQPSAALPSGGCPTGHPACDAPAPQQRPCSLEEFASRSSLHGIQHIFQHQRYTVRNLLWLLAFLGSLGLLIHAYAKCMGLYFQYPHNTQLEEETVRNKTFPAVTLCNLNPVRFLQLSGHDLYWAGEMLGLLDGAGRPLVPESVEGSRLEALLETLAMSEEEKSRPFDLEEFYGRVGHQLDLGEMLVSCMFGDKECNGSDFQTVYTRYGKCYTFNGDRRNPRVTRQGGMGNGLEIMLDIQQEEYLPIWRETNETSFEAGIRVQIHSQDEPPYIHQLGFGVSPGFQTFVSCQEQRLTYLPQPWGNCRASVQGEQTLPGYDTYSIAACRLQCEKEAVVRSCHCRMVHMPGNESICSPNVYIECADHTLDAAVEDSQDRCSCPTPCNLTRYGKEISMVRIPNKGSARYLARKYNKNETYIRENFLVLDIFFEALNYEAIEQKKAYDLAGLLGDIGGQMGLFIGASILTILEILDYVYEVIRDRVSRVLRRSKPPLKKPSGSIATLGLEELKDQSPCETLGRHVEGAYNAGILPNHHHRHHYPHQGVFEDFAC
;
A
#
# COMPACT_ATOMS: atom_id res chain seq x y z
N MET A 1 -84.41 -34.80 30.10
CA MET A 1 -84.78 -33.56 30.82
C MET A 1 -84.09 -32.39 30.12
N LEU A 2 -84.87 -31.60 29.36
CA LEU A 2 -84.61 -30.20 29.00
C LEU A 2 -84.70 -29.32 30.29
N PRO A 3 -84.27 -28.03 30.35
CA PRO A 3 -84.28 -26.99 29.29
C PRO A 3 -82.95 -26.19 29.15
N ALA A 4 -82.63 -25.55 28.01
CA ALA A 4 -82.95 -24.17 27.53
C ALA A 4 -82.49 -23.05 28.51
N ALA A 5 -81.89 -21.89 28.14
CA ALA A 5 -82.03 -21.07 26.94
C ALA A 5 -80.88 -20.02 26.78
N GLN A 6 -80.79 -19.48 25.55
CA GLN A 6 -80.15 -18.22 25.06
C GLN A 6 -80.66 -16.94 25.79
N PRO A 7 -80.08 -15.69 25.65
CA PRO A 7 -80.04 -14.96 24.35
C PRO A 7 -79.03 -13.78 24.09
N SER A 8 -78.91 -13.48 22.78
CA SER A 8 -78.93 -12.18 22.05
C SER A 8 -77.89 -11.04 22.23
N LEU A 9 -77.37 -10.64 21.06
CA LEU A 9 -76.79 -9.36 20.58
C LEU A 9 -77.48 -8.05 21.06
N PRO A 10 -76.80 -6.90 20.85
CA PRO A 10 -77.36 -5.94 19.88
C PRO A 10 -76.33 -5.31 18.90
N ALA A 11 -76.88 -4.66 17.88
CA ALA A 11 -76.25 -4.20 16.65
C ALA A 11 -76.06 -2.67 16.54
N ARG A 12 -75.27 -2.28 15.51
CA ARG A 12 -75.24 -1.00 14.73
C ARG A 12 -74.64 0.27 15.36
N ARG A 13 -73.62 0.84 14.68
CA ARG A 13 -73.78 1.98 13.73
C ARG A 13 -72.50 2.28 12.93
N ARG A 14 -72.74 2.85 11.74
CA ARG A 14 -71.81 3.25 10.66
C ARG A 14 -71.14 4.61 10.92
N ALA A 15 -69.89 4.75 10.47
CA ALA A 15 -69.25 5.92 9.84
C ALA A 15 -67.96 5.37 9.22
N GLY A 16 -67.54 5.57 7.97
CA GLY A 16 -67.61 6.75 7.10
C GLY A 16 -66.16 7.12 6.74
N HIS A 17 -65.70 6.66 5.56
CA HIS A 17 -64.43 6.98 4.87
C HIS A 17 -64.10 8.51 4.83
N PRO A 18 -62.83 8.96 4.65
CA PRO A 18 -62.03 8.74 3.42
C PRO A 18 -60.51 8.55 3.63
N LEU A 19 -59.80 7.74 2.82
CA LEU A 19 -59.30 7.99 1.45
C LEU A 19 -58.42 9.26 1.35
N PHE A 20 -57.12 9.12 1.63
CA PHE A 20 -56.08 10.09 1.24
C PHE A 20 -55.50 9.67 -0.11
N LYS A 21 -55.95 10.34 -1.17
CA LYS A 21 -55.23 10.48 -2.45
C LYS A 21 -54.46 11.81 -2.42
N PRO A 22 -53.29 11.90 -3.06
CA PRO A 22 -52.55 13.16 -3.17
C PRO A 22 -53.15 14.04 -4.28
N PRO A 23 -53.19 15.37 -4.12
CA PRO A 23 -53.49 16.30 -5.21
C PRO A 23 -52.23 17.17 -5.53
N PRO A 24 -52.24 18.01 -6.58
CA PRO A 24 -51.31 17.89 -7.71
C PRO A 24 -50.28 19.04 -7.76
N ALA A 25 -49.34 18.92 -8.67
CA ALA A 25 -48.45 20.01 -9.08
C ALA A 25 -49.23 21.23 -9.61
N PRO A 26 -48.69 22.45 -9.43
CA PRO A 26 -48.87 23.53 -10.37
C PRO A 26 -47.56 23.87 -11.08
N SER A 27 -47.64 23.90 -12.40
CA SER A 27 -46.71 24.53 -13.33
C SER A 27 -46.68 26.06 -13.14
N ALA A 28 -45.48 26.65 -13.12
CA ALA A 28 -45.28 28.06 -13.44
C ALA A 28 -43.91 28.24 -14.14
N GLN A 29 -43.95 28.65 -15.41
CA GLN A 29 -42.86 29.31 -16.13
C GLN A 29 -42.90 30.82 -15.83
N CYS A 30 -41.71 31.42 -15.74
CA CYS A 30 -41.27 32.82 -15.95
C CYS A 30 -39.97 32.99 -15.14
N GLY A 31 -38.83 33.45 -15.65
CA GLY A 31 -38.58 34.60 -16.50
C GLY A 31 -37.78 35.63 -15.69
N GLU A 32 -36.47 35.71 -15.97
CA GLU A 32 -35.50 36.81 -15.73
C GLU A 32 -35.45 37.60 -14.39
N ALA A 33 -34.27 37.57 -13.74
CA ALA A 33 -33.43 38.75 -13.37
C ALA A 33 -32.65 38.56 -12.04
N LYS A 34 -31.34 38.84 -12.09
CA LYS A 34 -30.33 38.93 -10.99
C LYS A 34 -30.69 40.00 -9.94
N PRO A 35 -30.24 39.91 -8.66
CA PRO A 35 -28.86 40.21 -8.20
C PRO A 35 -28.28 39.16 -7.22
N GLY A 36 -26.97 38.85 -7.21
CA GLY A 36 -25.92 39.51 -6.39
C GLY A 36 -26.10 39.18 -4.89
N CYS A 37 -25.26 38.43 -4.17
CA CYS A 37 -23.80 38.45 -4.09
C CYS A 37 -23.32 37.16 -3.40
N SER A 38 -22.44 36.39 -4.05
CA SER A 38 -21.59 35.35 -3.42
C SER A 38 -20.14 35.80 -3.54
N MET A 39 -19.44 35.67 -2.42
CA MET A 39 -18.12 36.18 -2.14
C MET A 39 -17.06 35.10 -2.46
N TRP A 40 -15.98 35.51 -3.14
CA TRP A 40 -14.68 34.83 -3.30
C TRP A 40 -14.59 33.55 -4.16
N LEU A 41 -14.16 33.73 -5.42
CA LEU A 41 -13.05 33.02 -6.09
C LEU A 41 -13.13 33.23 -7.62
N GLU A 42 -12.30 34.12 -8.18
CA GLU A 42 -11.62 33.93 -9.48
C GLU A 42 -10.83 35.21 -9.82
N GLU A 43 -9.51 35.11 -9.91
CA GLU A 43 -8.70 36.10 -10.62
C GLU A 43 -7.48 35.44 -11.27
N ALA A 44 -7.66 34.96 -12.49
CA ALA A 44 -6.58 34.69 -13.43
C ALA A 44 -7.10 34.87 -14.88
N GLN A 45 -6.29 35.57 -15.68
CA GLN A 45 -6.39 35.78 -17.15
C GLN A 45 -7.12 37.04 -17.65
N ARG A 46 -6.37 38.16 -17.74
CA ARG A 46 -6.00 38.81 -19.03
C ARG A 46 -5.07 40.01 -18.82
N ALA A 47 -4.07 40.11 -19.70
CA ALA A 47 -2.98 41.09 -19.71
C ALA A 47 -3.39 42.48 -20.23
N PRO A 48 -2.70 43.56 -19.80
CA PRO A 48 -2.61 44.84 -20.51
C PRO A 48 -1.23 45.03 -21.22
N PRO A 49 -1.08 46.04 -22.10
CA PRO A 49 -0.07 46.05 -23.17
C PRO A 49 1.29 46.63 -22.75
N CYS A 50 2.34 46.19 -23.46
CA CYS A 50 3.69 46.77 -23.42
C CYS A 50 3.73 48.19 -24.00
N PRO A 51 4.64 49.03 -23.51
CA PRO A 51 5.40 49.94 -24.36
C PRO A 51 6.87 49.51 -24.43
N TRP A 52 7.59 50.03 -25.43
CA TRP A 52 9.05 49.98 -25.65
C TRP A 52 9.58 48.91 -26.63
N GLY A 53 9.60 49.31 -27.91
CA GLY A 53 10.52 48.88 -28.96
C GLY A 53 11.00 50.11 -29.76
N PRO A 54 11.94 49.95 -30.71
CA PRO A 54 13.28 50.56 -30.76
C PRO A 54 13.34 51.97 -31.42
N PRO A 55 14.42 52.76 -31.26
CA PRO A 55 14.63 53.97 -32.06
C PRO A 55 15.51 53.71 -33.30
N GLN A 56 15.10 54.30 -34.43
CA GLN A 56 15.86 54.46 -35.67
C GLN A 56 15.74 55.95 -36.15
N PRO A 57 16.53 56.42 -37.14
CA PRO A 57 17.40 57.61 -37.00
C PRO A 57 16.92 58.94 -37.62
N SER A 58 17.66 60.00 -37.24
CA SER A 58 18.10 61.20 -38.01
C SER A 58 17.14 62.35 -38.41
N ALA A 59 17.54 63.58 -38.00
CA ALA A 59 17.71 64.84 -38.79
C ALA A 59 17.50 66.09 -37.90
N ALA A 60 18.56 66.82 -37.50
CA ALA A 60 19.08 68.09 -38.10
C ALA A 60 18.15 69.31 -37.87
N LEU A 61 18.47 70.33 -37.05
CA LEU A 61 19.35 71.51 -37.27
C LEU A 61 19.01 72.57 -36.15
N PRO A 62 19.70 73.74 -35.99
CA PRO A 62 20.97 74.20 -36.57
C PRO A 62 22.02 74.69 -35.54
N SER A 63 23.24 74.83 -36.07
CA SER A 63 24.48 75.29 -35.44
C SER A 63 24.68 76.81 -35.54
N GLY A 64 25.25 77.42 -34.49
CA GLY A 64 25.91 78.72 -34.54
C GLY A 64 26.96 78.89 -33.42
N GLY A 65 28.24 78.98 -33.81
CA GLY A 65 29.30 79.78 -33.14
C GLY A 65 30.09 79.16 -31.96
N CYS A 66 31.38 78.87 -32.18
CA CYS A 66 32.41 78.55 -31.16
C CYS A 66 32.82 79.79 -30.30
N PRO A 67 33.60 79.63 -29.21
CA PRO A 67 35.05 79.44 -29.33
C PRO A 67 35.69 78.40 -28.39
N THR A 68 36.85 77.93 -28.83
CA THR A 68 37.79 77.00 -28.19
C THR A 68 38.56 77.58 -27.01
N GLY A 69 38.83 76.74 -26.01
CA GLY A 69 39.86 76.95 -24.98
C GLY A 69 40.05 75.68 -24.12
N HIS A 70 41.19 74.99 -24.30
CA HIS A 70 41.66 73.86 -23.48
C HIS A 70 42.04 74.33 -22.05
N PRO A 71 42.03 73.48 -20.99
CA PRO A 71 42.83 72.24 -20.94
C PRO A 71 42.21 71.03 -20.24
N ALA A 72 42.95 69.93 -20.37
CA ALA A 72 42.71 68.59 -19.86
C ALA A 72 42.47 68.50 -18.34
N CYS A 73 41.60 67.55 -17.96
CA CYS A 73 41.72 66.78 -16.73
C CYS A 73 41.29 65.33 -17.06
N ASP A 74 42.27 64.47 -17.33
CA ASP A 74 42.13 63.03 -17.17
C ASP A 74 41.77 62.74 -15.71
N ALA A 75 40.47 62.62 -15.42
CA ALA A 75 40.01 62.02 -14.17
C ALA A 75 39.86 60.51 -14.41
N PRO A 76 40.64 59.65 -13.73
CA PRO A 76 40.37 58.22 -13.78
C PRO A 76 38.99 57.97 -13.17
N ALA A 77 38.17 57.14 -13.82
CA ALA A 77 36.93 56.64 -13.26
C ALA A 77 37.16 56.18 -11.81
N PRO A 78 36.27 56.53 -10.85
CA PRO A 78 36.49 56.18 -9.46
C PRO A 78 36.59 54.65 -9.37
N GLN A 79 37.73 54.17 -8.89
CA GLN A 79 37.88 52.80 -8.44
C GLN A 79 36.84 52.59 -7.34
N GLN A 80 35.76 51.84 -7.64
CA GLN A 80 34.87 51.31 -6.62
C GLN A 80 35.75 50.51 -5.67
N ARG A 81 35.96 51.06 -4.47
CA ARG A 81 36.52 50.31 -3.35
C ARG A 81 35.46 49.27 -2.96
N PRO A 82 35.83 48.05 -2.57
CA PRO A 82 34.86 47.09 -2.05
C PRO A 82 34.11 47.76 -0.90
N CYS A 83 32.77 47.63 -0.88
CA CYS A 83 31.99 48.05 0.27
C CYS A 83 32.63 47.44 1.53
N SER A 84 32.93 48.28 2.52
CA SER A 84 33.47 47.78 3.79
C SER A 84 32.42 46.89 4.47
N LEU A 85 32.86 45.94 5.29
CA LEU A 85 31.95 45.08 6.06
C LEU A 85 30.94 45.90 6.87
N GLU A 86 31.35 47.09 7.34
CA GLU A 86 30.51 48.06 8.03
C GLU A 86 29.44 48.67 7.11
N GLU A 87 29.78 48.99 5.86
CA GLU A 87 28.82 49.51 4.87
C GLU A 87 27.79 48.44 4.48
N PHE A 88 28.23 47.18 4.28
CA PHE A 88 27.32 46.05 4.05
C PHE A 88 26.43 45.78 5.27
N ALA A 89 27.00 45.73 6.48
CA ALA A 89 26.24 45.51 7.71
C ALA A 89 25.21 46.63 7.98
N SER A 90 25.47 47.85 7.52
CA SER A 90 24.53 48.97 7.63
C SER A 90 23.37 48.94 6.63
N ARG A 91 23.53 48.21 5.51
CA ARG A 91 22.51 48.07 4.45
C ARG A 91 21.84 46.71 4.44
N SER A 92 22.37 45.76 5.20
CA SER A 92 21.86 44.41 5.29
C SER A 92 20.51 44.38 6.01
N SER A 93 19.66 43.51 5.51
CA SER A 93 18.36 43.12 6.06
C SER A 93 18.44 42.25 7.33
N LEU A 94 19.65 41.85 7.76
CA LEU A 94 19.86 41.09 9.00
C LEU A 94 19.68 41.98 10.23
N HIS A 95 18.68 41.70 11.06
CA HIS A 95 18.28 42.59 12.16
C HIS A 95 19.34 42.80 13.25
N GLY A 96 20.29 41.85 13.41
CA GLY A 96 21.34 41.95 14.43
C GLY A 96 22.64 42.61 13.95
N ILE A 97 22.94 42.60 12.65
CA ILE A 97 24.30 42.90 12.16
C ILE A 97 24.60 44.41 12.19
N GLN A 98 23.60 45.25 11.96
CA GLN A 98 23.74 46.70 11.98
C GLN A 98 24.18 47.21 13.36
N HIS A 99 23.66 46.63 14.45
CA HIS A 99 23.98 47.04 15.82
C HIS A 99 25.35 46.56 16.30
N ILE A 100 25.93 45.54 15.66
CA ILE A 100 27.26 45.02 15.96
C ILE A 100 28.35 45.96 15.41
N PHE A 101 28.15 46.52 14.21
CA PHE A 101 29.15 47.31 13.47
C PHE A 101 28.94 48.84 13.51
N GLN A 102 27.98 49.35 14.28
CA GLN A 102 27.57 50.77 14.25
C GLN A 102 28.57 51.79 14.87
N HIS A 103 29.60 51.35 15.62
CA HIS A 103 30.52 52.25 16.33
C HIS A 103 31.99 51.86 16.19
N GLN A 104 32.84 52.84 15.87
CA GLN A 104 34.32 52.73 15.80
C GLN A 104 35.01 52.33 17.12
N ARG A 105 34.30 52.27 18.25
CA ARG A 105 34.82 51.84 19.56
C ARG A 105 33.96 50.71 20.11
N TYR A 106 34.59 49.61 20.52
CA TYR A 106 33.91 48.47 21.15
C TYR A 106 33.31 48.90 22.50
N THR A 107 31.98 48.84 22.59
CA THR A 107 31.24 49.11 23.83
C THR A 107 30.64 47.82 24.39
N VAL A 108 30.33 47.80 25.69
CA VAL A 108 29.60 46.67 26.34
C VAL A 108 28.30 46.35 25.60
N ARG A 109 27.64 47.37 25.04
CA ARG A 109 26.42 47.19 24.22
C ARG A 109 26.67 46.36 22.96
N ASN A 110 27.81 46.53 22.29
CA ASN A 110 28.14 45.73 21.10
C ASN A 110 28.40 44.27 21.47
N LEU A 111 29.00 44.02 22.65
CA LEU A 111 29.23 42.67 23.15
C LEU A 111 27.91 41.95 23.51
N LEU A 112 26.94 42.68 24.08
CA LEU A 112 25.60 42.14 24.34
C LEU A 112 24.83 41.81 23.04
N TRP A 113 24.88 42.67 22.03
CA TRP A 113 24.27 42.39 20.72
C TRP A 113 24.96 41.22 19.99
N LEU A 114 26.29 41.11 20.10
CA LEU A 114 27.04 39.98 19.56
C LEU A 114 26.63 38.66 20.23
N LEU A 115 26.53 38.63 21.57
CA LEU A 115 26.08 37.45 22.31
C LEU A 115 24.63 37.08 21.98
N ALA A 116 23.74 38.07 21.87
CA ALA A 116 22.35 37.84 21.49
C ALA A 116 22.23 37.27 20.07
N PHE A 117 22.99 37.81 19.12
CA PHE A 117 23.03 37.32 17.73
C PHE A 117 23.64 35.92 17.63
N LEU A 118 24.72 35.64 18.34
CA LEU A 118 25.32 34.30 18.39
C LEU A 118 24.38 33.29 19.07
N GLY A 119 23.67 33.71 20.12
CA GLY A 119 22.66 32.90 20.79
C GLY A 119 21.47 32.58 19.89
N SER A 120 20.93 33.58 19.17
CA SER A 120 19.83 33.36 18.23
C SER A 120 20.25 32.50 17.03
N LEU A 121 21.48 32.69 16.52
CA LEU A 121 22.06 31.82 15.49
C LEU A 121 22.27 30.38 15.99
N GLY A 122 22.72 30.20 17.23
CA GLY A 122 22.88 28.88 17.84
C GLY A 122 21.55 28.14 18.00
N LEU A 123 20.50 28.84 18.45
CA LEU A 123 19.15 28.29 18.54
C LEU A 123 18.56 27.98 17.17
N LEU A 124 18.79 28.83 16.16
CA LEU A 124 18.38 28.59 14.78
C LEU A 124 19.03 27.32 14.21
N ILE A 125 20.35 27.16 14.40
CA ILE A 125 21.07 25.95 13.94
C ILE A 125 20.53 24.70 14.63
N HIS A 126 20.27 24.77 15.94
CA HIS A 126 19.68 23.64 16.67
C HIS A 126 18.26 23.31 16.17
N ALA A 127 17.44 24.32 15.91
CA ALA A 127 16.09 24.15 15.42
C ALA A 127 16.09 23.56 13.99
N TYR A 128 16.99 24.00 13.12
CA TYR A 128 17.22 23.40 11.81
C TYR A 128 17.68 21.95 11.89
N ALA A 129 18.61 21.63 12.79
CA ALA A 129 19.06 20.26 12.99
C ALA A 129 17.89 19.36 13.41
N LYS A 130 16.98 19.85 14.27
CA LYS A 130 15.76 19.13 14.63
C LYS A 130 14.78 18.98 13.47
N CYS A 131 14.49 20.04 12.71
CA CYS A 131 13.59 19.97 11.55
C CYS A 131 14.13 19.02 10.47
N MET A 132 15.44 19.08 10.18
CA MET A 132 16.11 18.13 9.27
C MET A 132 16.03 16.70 9.80
N GLY A 133 16.34 16.50 11.09
CA GLY A 133 16.24 15.18 11.72
C GLY A 133 14.83 14.60 11.61
N LEU A 134 13.79 15.39 11.89
CA LEU A 134 12.39 14.98 11.78
C LEU A 134 11.99 14.69 10.33
N TYR A 135 12.46 15.47 9.36
CA TYR A 135 12.21 15.23 7.95
C TYR A 135 12.79 13.90 7.47
N PHE A 136 14.04 13.59 7.83
CA PHE A 136 14.71 12.35 7.45
C PHE A 136 14.24 11.11 8.24
N GLN A 137 13.43 11.29 9.28
CA GLN A 137 12.70 10.17 9.92
C GLN A 137 11.47 9.73 9.12
N TYR A 138 11.05 10.50 8.11
CA TYR A 138 9.89 10.22 7.26
C TYR A 138 8.61 9.85 8.04
N PRO A 139 8.19 10.64 9.05
CA PRO A 139 7.01 10.33 9.84
C PRO A 139 5.74 10.38 9.00
N HIS A 140 4.79 9.48 9.30
CA HIS A 140 3.47 9.43 8.71
C HIS A 140 2.41 9.28 9.80
N ASN A 141 1.22 9.82 9.54
CA ASN A 141 0.05 9.69 10.41
C ASN A 141 -1.03 8.93 9.66
N THR A 142 -1.82 8.15 10.40
CA THR A 142 -3.00 7.48 9.85
C THR A 142 -4.22 8.37 10.05
N GLN A 143 -4.97 8.59 8.98
CA GLN A 143 -6.26 9.28 9.00
C GLN A 143 -7.37 8.25 8.76
N LEU A 144 -8.41 8.34 9.58
CA LEU A 144 -9.62 7.53 9.46
C LEU A 144 -10.76 8.46 9.06
N GLU A 145 -11.37 8.17 7.92
CA GLU A 145 -12.54 8.87 7.42
C GLU A 145 -13.64 7.86 7.12
N GLU A 146 -14.87 8.18 7.49
CA GLU A 146 -16.04 7.35 7.20
C GLU A 146 -16.89 8.06 6.15
N GLU A 147 -17.00 7.45 4.98
CA GLU A 147 -17.74 8.04 3.87
C GLU A 147 -19.00 7.24 3.56
N THR A 148 -20.12 7.95 3.41
CA THR A 148 -21.40 7.34 3.04
C THR A 148 -21.57 7.35 1.52
N VAL A 149 -21.90 6.19 0.95
CA VAL A 149 -22.15 5.99 -0.47
C VAL A 149 -23.59 5.56 -0.72
N ARG A 150 -24.15 5.94 -1.87
CA ARG A 150 -25.53 5.56 -2.23
C ARG A 150 -25.64 4.12 -2.73
N ASN A 151 -24.63 3.68 -3.48
CA ASN A 151 -24.55 2.34 -4.03
C ASN A 151 -23.17 1.79 -3.69
N LYS A 152 -23.12 0.55 -3.23
CA LYS A 152 -21.88 -0.11 -2.83
C LYS A 152 -21.73 -1.40 -3.62
N THR A 153 -20.54 -1.63 -4.16
CA THR A 153 -20.22 -2.88 -4.84
C THR A 153 -20.21 -4.01 -3.81
N PHE A 154 -20.99 -5.07 -4.06
CA PHE A 154 -20.98 -6.25 -3.21
C PHE A 154 -19.64 -6.99 -3.40
N PRO A 155 -19.06 -7.60 -2.36
CA PRO A 155 -17.81 -8.35 -2.50
C PRO A 155 -17.99 -9.62 -3.34
N ALA A 156 -16.88 -10.25 -3.68
CA ALA A 156 -16.87 -11.63 -4.14
C ALA A 156 -16.97 -12.56 -2.91
N VAL A 157 -17.85 -13.55 -2.98
CA VAL A 157 -18.05 -14.54 -1.90
C VAL A 157 -17.68 -15.90 -2.45
N THR A 158 -16.55 -16.43 -2.03
CA THR A 158 -16.11 -17.79 -2.39
C THR A 158 -16.48 -18.76 -1.29
N LEU A 159 -17.13 -19.86 -1.65
CA LEU A 159 -17.50 -20.94 -0.74
C LEU A 159 -17.06 -22.30 -1.27
N CYS A 160 -16.68 -23.18 -0.34
CA CYS A 160 -16.27 -24.55 -0.60
C CYS A 160 -16.94 -25.48 0.42
N ASN A 161 -17.40 -26.65 -0.04
CA ASN A 161 -17.70 -27.74 0.88
C ASN A 161 -16.39 -28.22 1.51
N LEU A 162 -16.40 -28.57 2.79
CA LEU A 162 -15.23 -29.14 3.46
C LEU A 162 -14.87 -30.52 2.92
N ASN A 163 -15.87 -31.27 2.44
CA ASN A 163 -15.64 -32.51 1.73
C ASN A 163 -15.24 -32.25 0.27
N PRO A 164 -14.03 -32.67 -0.16
CA PRO A 164 -13.51 -32.32 -1.49
C PRO A 164 -14.21 -33.10 -2.61
N VAL A 165 -14.69 -34.32 -2.35
CA VAL A 165 -15.24 -35.23 -3.36
C VAL A 165 -16.41 -36.05 -2.81
N ARG A 166 -17.43 -36.30 -3.65
CA ARG A 166 -18.61 -37.09 -3.27
C ARG A 166 -18.31 -38.59 -3.37
N PHE A 167 -18.48 -39.32 -2.27
CA PHE A 167 -18.14 -40.74 -2.14
C PHE A 167 -18.87 -41.62 -3.15
N LEU A 168 -20.18 -41.41 -3.35
CA LEU A 168 -20.97 -42.28 -4.25
C LEU A 168 -20.74 -41.99 -5.73
N GLN A 169 -20.04 -40.89 -6.06
CA GLN A 169 -19.70 -40.53 -7.43
C GLN A 169 -18.32 -41.03 -7.86
N LEU A 170 -17.57 -41.67 -6.95
CA LEU A 170 -16.28 -42.25 -7.25
C LEU A 170 -16.44 -43.50 -8.12
N SER A 171 -15.73 -43.54 -9.24
CA SER A 171 -15.62 -44.74 -10.06
C SER A 171 -14.44 -45.61 -9.58
N GLY A 172 -14.42 -46.87 -10.01
CA GLY A 172 -13.25 -47.73 -9.80
C GLY A 172 -11.96 -47.11 -10.33
N HIS A 173 -12.05 -46.41 -11.47
CA HIS A 173 -10.90 -45.77 -12.11
C HIS A 173 -10.33 -44.67 -11.21
N ASP A 174 -11.23 -43.90 -10.59
CA ASP A 174 -10.86 -42.84 -9.65
C ASP A 174 -10.18 -43.44 -8.41
N LEU A 175 -10.71 -44.54 -7.87
CA LEU A 175 -10.13 -45.23 -6.73
C LEU A 175 -8.75 -45.82 -7.05
N TYR A 176 -8.54 -46.34 -8.26
CA TYR A 176 -7.24 -46.87 -8.68
C TYR A 176 -6.14 -45.80 -8.67
N TRP A 177 -6.43 -44.59 -9.14
CA TRP A 177 -5.44 -43.51 -9.25
C TRP A 177 -5.36 -42.63 -8.00
N ALA A 178 -6.49 -42.27 -7.40
CA ALA A 178 -6.59 -41.32 -6.30
C ALA A 178 -6.94 -41.98 -4.95
N GLY A 179 -7.20 -43.29 -4.89
CA GLY A 179 -7.63 -43.95 -3.66
C GLY A 179 -6.63 -43.84 -2.50
N GLU A 180 -5.33 -43.85 -2.80
CA GLU A 180 -4.29 -43.61 -1.79
C GLU A 180 -4.29 -42.15 -1.31
N MET A 181 -4.39 -41.18 -2.24
CA MET A 181 -4.49 -39.75 -1.95
C MET A 181 -5.68 -39.44 -1.03
N LEU A 182 -6.84 -40.05 -1.31
CA LEU A 182 -8.07 -39.87 -0.52
C LEU A 182 -8.05 -40.62 0.82
N GLY A 183 -7.01 -41.39 1.12
CA GLY A 183 -6.92 -42.19 2.35
C GLY A 183 -7.86 -43.41 2.38
N LEU A 184 -8.35 -43.86 1.21
CA LEU A 184 -9.24 -45.02 1.09
C LEU A 184 -8.47 -46.33 0.87
N LEU A 185 -7.33 -46.26 0.16
CA LEU A 185 -6.47 -47.39 -0.16
C LEU A 185 -5.07 -47.24 0.45
N ASP A 186 -4.39 -48.36 0.70
CA ASP A 186 -2.96 -48.39 0.99
C ASP A 186 -2.11 -48.28 -0.28
N GLY A 187 -0.78 -48.12 -0.13
CA GLY A 187 0.14 -48.06 -1.28
C GLY A 187 0.26 -49.35 -2.09
N ALA A 188 -0.41 -50.44 -1.68
CA ALA A 188 -0.56 -51.66 -2.45
C ALA A 188 -1.94 -51.77 -3.14
N GLY A 189 -2.77 -50.73 -3.06
CA GLY A 189 -4.11 -50.67 -3.64
C GLY A 189 -5.16 -51.46 -2.85
N ARG A 190 -4.90 -51.81 -1.58
CA ARG A 190 -5.85 -52.54 -0.73
C ARG A 190 -6.71 -51.58 0.10
N PRO A 191 -8.00 -51.86 0.30
CA PRO A 191 -8.85 -51.03 1.14
C PRO A 191 -8.35 -50.95 2.59
N LEU A 192 -8.32 -49.74 3.15
CA LEU A 192 -7.92 -49.47 4.54
C LEU A 192 -9.05 -49.67 5.57
N VAL A 193 -10.10 -50.43 5.21
CA VAL A 193 -11.33 -50.50 5.99
C VAL A 193 -11.08 -51.06 7.40
N PRO A 194 -11.42 -50.31 8.47
CA PRO A 194 -11.37 -50.81 9.83
C PRO A 194 -12.32 -52.00 10.03
N GLU A 195 -11.92 -52.99 10.85
CA GLU A 195 -12.72 -54.19 11.16
C GLU A 195 -14.13 -53.89 11.71
N SER A 196 -14.38 -52.65 12.17
CA SER A 196 -15.64 -52.20 12.78
C SER A 196 -16.63 -51.52 11.83
N VAL A 197 -16.30 -51.35 10.54
CA VAL A 197 -17.14 -50.61 9.57
C VAL A 197 -18.23 -51.50 8.96
N GLU A 198 -19.44 -50.93 8.79
CA GLU A 198 -20.60 -51.57 8.15
C GLU A 198 -20.21 -52.20 6.80
N GLY A 199 -20.45 -53.52 6.67
CA GLY A 199 -20.08 -54.30 5.48
C GLY A 199 -20.63 -53.75 4.16
N SER A 200 -21.72 -52.98 4.18
CA SER A 200 -22.35 -52.38 2.99
C SER A 200 -21.44 -51.39 2.24
N ARG A 201 -20.69 -50.53 2.94
CA ARG A 201 -19.76 -49.57 2.29
C ARG A 201 -18.49 -50.26 1.79
N LEU A 202 -18.03 -51.28 2.50
CA LEU A 202 -16.90 -52.11 2.07
C LEU A 202 -17.26 -52.93 0.82
N GLU A 203 -18.45 -53.53 0.78
CA GLU A 203 -18.97 -54.25 -0.39
C GLU A 203 -19.07 -53.33 -1.60
N ALA A 204 -19.64 -52.13 -1.45
CA ALA A 204 -19.71 -51.14 -2.52
C ALA A 204 -18.31 -50.75 -3.05
N LEU A 205 -17.34 -50.55 -2.15
CA LEU A 205 -15.96 -50.23 -2.52
C LEU A 205 -15.28 -51.40 -3.26
N LEU A 206 -15.44 -52.62 -2.76
CA LEU A 206 -14.88 -53.82 -3.38
C LEU A 206 -15.47 -54.10 -4.76
N GLU A 207 -16.77 -53.88 -4.94
CA GLU A 207 -17.42 -53.95 -6.26
C GLU A 207 -16.84 -52.91 -7.23
N THR A 208 -16.64 -51.67 -6.78
CA THR A 208 -16.05 -50.63 -7.64
C THR A 208 -14.60 -50.89 -8.05
N LEU A 209 -13.82 -51.63 -7.25
CA LEU A 209 -12.41 -51.95 -7.56
C LEU A 209 -12.24 -53.07 -8.61
N ALA A 210 -13.30 -53.79 -8.96
CA ALA A 210 -13.25 -54.85 -9.97
C ALA A 210 -13.21 -54.26 -11.39
N MET A 211 -12.01 -53.97 -11.89
CA MET A 211 -11.80 -53.29 -13.18
C MET A 211 -11.00 -54.09 -14.19
N SER A 212 -11.22 -53.80 -15.48
CA SER A 212 -10.42 -54.32 -16.58
C SER A 212 -9.03 -53.65 -16.65
N GLU A 213 -8.03 -54.35 -17.20
CA GLU A 213 -6.69 -53.78 -17.40
C GLU A 213 -6.70 -52.58 -18.37
N GLU A 214 -7.64 -52.56 -19.32
CA GLU A 214 -7.83 -51.44 -20.24
C GLU A 214 -8.25 -50.16 -19.50
N GLU A 215 -9.12 -50.26 -18.50
CA GLU A 215 -9.55 -49.11 -17.70
C GLU A 215 -8.44 -48.58 -16.79
N LYS A 216 -7.58 -49.45 -16.26
CA LYS A 216 -6.41 -49.02 -15.48
C LYS A 216 -5.42 -48.22 -16.32
N SER A 217 -5.30 -48.54 -17.61
CA SER A 217 -4.36 -47.89 -18.53
C SER A 217 -4.82 -46.50 -19.03
N ARG A 218 -6.06 -46.09 -18.77
CA ARG A 218 -6.58 -44.78 -19.20
C ARG A 218 -5.86 -43.64 -18.45
N PRO A 219 -5.58 -42.52 -19.12
CA PRO A 219 -4.96 -41.37 -18.48
C PRO A 219 -5.91 -40.75 -17.45
N PHE A 220 -5.36 -40.36 -16.30
CA PHE A 220 -6.09 -39.73 -15.20
C PHE A 220 -5.75 -38.24 -15.11
N ASP A 221 -6.77 -37.40 -15.11
CA ASP A 221 -6.65 -35.95 -14.98
C ASP A 221 -7.35 -35.48 -13.70
N LEU A 222 -6.59 -34.88 -12.78
CA LEU A 222 -7.14 -34.41 -11.50
C LEU A 222 -8.14 -33.26 -11.68
N GLU A 223 -8.00 -32.42 -12.69
CA GLU A 223 -8.93 -31.31 -12.91
C GLU A 223 -10.30 -31.81 -13.37
N GLU A 224 -10.32 -32.81 -14.27
CA GLU A 224 -11.54 -33.53 -14.65
C GLU A 224 -12.16 -34.23 -13.44
N PHE A 225 -11.34 -34.93 -12.66
CA PHE A 225 -11.76 -35.64 -11.48
C PHE A 225 -12.48 -34.71 -10.49
N TYR A 226 -11.82 -33.65 -10.00
CA TYR A 226 -12.47 -32.69 -9.10
C TYR A 226 -13.69 -32.00 -9.75
N GLY A 227 -13.63 -31.75 -11.06
CA GLY A 227 -14.75 -31.16 -11.82
C GLY A 227 -16.01 -32.03 -11.78
N ARG A 228 -15.86 -33.36 -11.89
CA ARG A 228 -16.94 -34.35 -11.93
C ARG A 228 -17.42 -34.77 -10.54
N VAL A 229 -16.50 -35.18 -9.67
CA VAL A 229 -16.86 -35.80 -8.37
C VAL A 229 -17.09 -34.76 -7.26
N GLY A 230 -16.60 -33.53 -7.42
CA GLY A 230 -16.87 -32.44 -6.47
C GLY A 230 -18.37 -32.14 -6.32
N HIS A 231 -18.75 -31.52 -5.20
CA HIS A 231 -20.14 -31.12 -4.95
C HIS A 231 -20.62 -30.11 -5.99
N GLN A 232 -21.83 -30.29 -6.52
CA GLN A 232 -22.43 -29.38 -7.51
C GLN A 232 -23.31 -28.33 -6.83
N LEU A 233 -23.17 -27.07 -7.23
CA LEU A 233 -23.98 -25.95 -6.70
C LEU A 233 -25.27 -25.73 -7.51
N ASP A 234 -25.81 -26.78 -8.11
CA ASP A 234 -27.07 -26.69 -8.85
C ASP A 234 -28.26 -26.67 -7.88
N LEU A 235 -29.36 -26.03 -8.31
CA LEU A 235 -30.59 -25.97 -7.53
C LEU A 235 -31.14 -27.39 -7.29
N GLY A 236 -31.31 -27.74 -6.02
CA GLY A 236 -31.78 -29.06 -5.59
C GLY A 236 -30.68 -30.07 -5.26
N GLU A 237 -29.41 -29.74 -5.52
CA GLU A 237 -28.26 -30.46 -4.96
C GLU A 237 -27.76 -29.72 -3.71
N MET A 238 -26.59 -29.06 -3.79
CA MET A 238 -26.06 -28.29 -2.67
C MET A 238 -26.83 -26.97 -2.47
N LEU A 239 -27.33 -26.35 -3.54
CA LEU A 239 -28.05 -25.09 -3.47
C LEU A 239 -29.57 -25.33 -3.29
N VAL A 240 -30.09 -25.00 -2.11
CA VAL A 240 -31.52 -25.19 -1.80
C VAL A 240 -32.33 -23.94 -2.16
N SER A 241 -31.82 -22.76 -1.80
CA SER A 241 -32.41 -21.47 -2.20
C SER A 241 -31.35 -20.38 -2.22
N CYS A 242 -31.51 -19.38 -3.08
CA CYS A 242 -30.57 -18.27 -3.24
C CYS A 242 -31.34 -16.98 -3.52
N MET A 243 -31.07 -15.93 -2.74
CA MET A 243 -31.59 -14.58 -2.95
C MET A 243 -30.46 -13.56 -2.83
N PHE A 244 -30.46 -12.57 -3.73
CA PHE A 244 -29.60 -11.40 -3.64
C PHE A 244 -30.48 -10.14 -3.67
N GLY A 245 -30.68 -9.52 -2.51
CA GLY A 245 -31.75 -8.54 -2.34
C GLY A 245 -33.11 -9.19 -2.61
N ASP A 246 -33.95 -8.51 -3.39
CA ASP A 246 -35.25 -9.04 -3.83
C ASP A 246 -35.19 -9.95 -5.08
N LYS A 247 -34.00 -10.37 -5.51
CA LYS A 247 -33.82 -11.15 -6.74
C LYS A 247 -33.39 -12.57 -6.42
N GLU A 248 -34.11 -13.55 -6.97
CA GLU A 248 -33.69 -14.94 -6.94
C GLU A 248 -32.37 -15.12 -7.74
N CYS A 249 -31.47 -15.93 -7.20
CA CYS A 249 -30.24 -16.34 -7.87
C CYS A 249 -30.20 -17.86 -8.07
N ASN A 250 -29.32 -18.31 -8.97
CA ASN A 250 -29.17 -19.72 -9.32
C ASN A 250 -27.68 -20.13 -9.31
N GLY A 251 -27.37 -21.42 -9.42
CA GLY A 251 -26.00 -21.93 -9.51
C GLY A 251 -25.17 -21.29 -10.63
N SER A 252 -25.81 -20.87 -11.71
CA SER A 252 -25.16 -20.15 -12.83
C SER A 252 -24.64 -18.75 -12.47
N ASP A 253 -25.11 -18.14 -11.39
CA ASP A 253 -24.60 -16.86 -10.88
C ASP A 253 -23.26 -17.01 -10.13
N PHE A 254 -22.81 -18.25 -9.93
CA PHE A 254 -21.56 -18.59 -9.27
C PHE A 254 -20.54 -19.10 -10.29
N GLN A 255 -19.34 -18.53 -10.25
CA GLN A 255 -18.23 -19.00 -11.04
C GLN A 255 -17.55 -20.17 -10.34
N THR A 256 -17.30 -21.26 -11.06
CA THR A 256 -16.49 -22.38 -10.53
C THR A 256 -15.03 -21.95 -10.42
N VAL A 257 -14.44 -22.18 -9.24
CA VAL A 257 -13.02 -21.96 -8.95
C VAL A 257 -12.47 -23.18 -8.23
N TYR A 258 -11.23 -23.56 -8.54
CA TYR A 258 -10.55 -24.65 -7.85
C TYR A 258 -9.66 -24.08 -6.76
N THR A 259 -9.72 -24.67 -5.57
CA THR A 259 -8.86 -24.31 -4.43
C THR A 259 -8.22 -25.58 -3.86
N ARG A 260 -7.49 -25.48 -2.73
CA ARG A 260 -6.99 -26.66 -2.02
C ARG A 260 -8.12 -27.59 -1.53
N TYR A 261 -9.35 -27.09 -1.35
CA TYR A 261 -10.52 -27.93 -1.01
C TYR A 261 -11.17 -28.59 -2.25
N GLY A 262 -10.56 -28.52 -3.43
CA GLY A 262 -11.14 -29.01 -4.67
C GLY A 262 -12.09 -28.00 -5.30
N LYS A 263 -13.28 -28.45 -5.70
CA LYS A 263 -14.25 -27.65 -6.47
C LYS A 263 -15.04 -26.69 -5.58
N CYS A 264 -14.87 -25.39 -5.83
CA CYS A 264 -15.50 -24.30 -5.09
C CYS A 264 -16.25 -23.34 -6.02
N TYR A 265 -16.97 -22.40 -5.41
CA TYR A 265 -17.86 -21.49 -6.13
C TYR A 265 -17.73 -20.07 -5.62
N THR A 266 -17.58 -19.11 -6.54
CA THR A 266 -17.49 -17.68 -6.24
C THR A 266 -18.71 -16.95 -6.76
N PHE A 267 -19.53 -16.43 -5.84
CA PHE A 267 -20.57 -15.46 -6.16
C PHE A 267 -19.94 -14.11 -6.46
N ASN A 268 -20.42 -13.44 -7.52
CA ASN A 268 -20.02 -12.06 -7.85
C ASN A 268 -18.49 -11.88 -8.05
N GLY A 269 -17.84 -12.88 -8.67
CA GLY A 269 -16.42 -12.84 -9.01
C GLY A 269 -16.10 -12.02 -10.27
N ASP A 270 -17.07 -11.79 -11.16
CA ASP A 270 -16.84 -11.04 -12.40
C ASP A 270 -16.73 -9.53 -12.15
N ARG A 271 -15.53 -9.00 -12.39
CA ARG A 271 -15.23 -7.57 -12.29
C ARG A 271 -15.97 -6.72 -13.32
N ARG A 272 -16.34 -7.27 -14.48
CA ARG A 272 -16.96 -6.49 -15.58
C ARG A 272 -18.39 -6.09 -15.28
N ASN A 273 -19.10 -6.93 -14.53
CA ASN A 273 -20.49 -6.71 -14.16
C ASN A 273 -20.73 -7.02 -12.68
N PRO A 274 -20.16 -6.20 -11.77
CA PRO A 274 -20.25 -6.45 -10.36
C PRO A 274 -21.65 -6.13 -9.84
N ARG A 275 -22.15 -6.96 -8.94
CA ARG A 275 -23.43 -6.74 -8.27
C ARG A 275 -23.28 -5.64 -7.22
N VAL A 276 -24.30 -4.81 -7.10
CA VAL A 276 -24.31 -3.67 -6.18
C VAL A 276 -25.47 -3.78 -5.20
N THR A 277 -25.24 -3.36 -3.96
CA THR A 277 -26.29 -3.15 -2.97
C THR A 277 -26.63 -1.66 -2.86
N ARG A 278 -27.87 -1.36 -2.48
CA ARG A 278 -28.42 0.00 -2.34
C ARG A 278 -28.89 0.32 -0.93
N GLN A 279 -28.89 -0.66 -0.04
CA GLN A 279 -29.36 -0.55 1.35
C GLN A 279 -28.55 -1.51 2.22
N GLY A 280 -28.28 -1.10 3.46
CA GLY A 280 -27.69 -1.99 4.46
C GLY A 280 -28.74 -2.88 5.12
N GLY A 281 -28.27 -3.82 5.93
CA GLY A 281 -29.10 -4.72 6.72
C GLY A 281 -29.45 -6.05 6.04
N MET A 282 -29.97 -6.97 6.84
CA MET A 282 -30.39 -8.31 6.42
C MET A 282 -31.44 -8.25 5.30
N GLY A 283 -31.35 -9.16 4.34
CA GLY A 283 -32.22 -9.21 3.16
C GLY A 283 -31.82 -8.29 2.00
N ASN A 284 -30.92 -7.33 2.19
CA ASN A 284 -30.34 -6.50 1.12
C ASN A 284 -28.99 -7.03 0.58
N GLY A 285 -28.60 -8.21 1.05
CA GLY A 285 -27.36 -8.89 0.72
C GLY A 285 -27.59 -10.23 0.03
N LEU A 286 -26.65 -11.15 0.17
CA LEU A 286 -26.73 -12.52 -0.31
C LEU A 286 -27.27 -13.43 0.79
N GLU A 287 -28.42 -14.06 0.57
CA GLU A 287 -29.00 -15.08 1.43
C GLU A 287 -29.03 -16.41 0.67
N ILE A 288 -28.32 -17.42 1.17
CA ILE A 288 -28.28 -18.76 0.57
C ILE A 288 -28.61 -19.83 1.62
N MET A 289 -29.42 -20.81 1.22
CA MET A 289 -29.65 -22.04 1.97
C MET A 289 -28.93 -23.17 1.24
N LEU A 290 -28.07 -23.89 1.95
CA LEU A 290 -27.25 -24.97 1.40
C LEU A 290 -27.52 -26.29 2.12
N ASP A 291 -27.46 -27.40 1.37
CA ASP A 291 -27.41 -28.77 1.86
C ASP A 291 -25.98 -29.30 1.66
N ILE A 292 -25.24 -29.53 2.76
CA ILE A 292 -23.84 -29.98 2.66
C ILE A 292 -23.67 -31.45 2.26
N GLN A 293 -24.75 -32.25 2.26
CA GLN A 293 -24.74 -33.66 1.82
C GLN A 293 -23.72 -34.54 2.58
N GLN A 294 -23.79 -34.62 3.91
CA GLN A 294 -22.89 -35.46 4.72
C GLN A 294 -22.92 -36.95 4.36
N GLU A 295 -23.99 -37.43 3.72
CA GLU A 295 -24.07 -38.82 3.23
C GLU A 295 -23.05 -39.14 2.12
N GLU A 296 -22.63 -38.11 1.38
CA GLU A 296 -21.62 -38.16 0.31
C GLU A 296 -20.19 -37.90 0.83
N TYR A 297 -20.01 -37.67 2.14
CA TYR A 297 -18.67 -37.42 2.68
C TYR A 297 -17.81 -38.67 2.63
N LEU A 298 -16.52 -38.46 2.36
CA LEU A 298 -15.55 -39.54 2.41
C LEU A 298 -15.46 -40.16 3.81
N PRO A 299 -15.45 -41.51 3.93
CA PRO A 299 -15.16 -42.15 5.19
C PRO A 299 -13.68 -41.96 5.55
N ILE A 300 -13.41 -41.66 6.82
CA ILE A 300 -12.05 -41.41 7.30
C ILE A 300 -11.46 -42.71 7.84
N TRP A 301 -10.60 -43.37 7.05
CA TRP A 301 -9.88 -44.60 7.46
C TRP A 301 -8.41 -44.34 7.76
N ARG A 302 -7.83 -43.29 7.17
CA ARG A 302 -6.47 -42.81 7.41
C ARG A 302 -6.48 -41.29 7.44
N GLU A 303 -5.67 -40.71 8.33
CA GLU A 303 -5.44 -39.27 8.36
C GLU A 303 -4.55 -38.87 7.17
N THR A 304 -5.03 -37.94 6.35
CA THR A 304 -4.33 -37.36 5.20
C THR A 304 -4.57 -35.85 5.17
N ASN A 305 -3.78 -35.12 4.38
CA ASN A 305 -3.96 -33.67 4.20
C ASN A 305 -5.31 -33.30 3.56
N GLU A 306 -5.93 -34.22 2.82
CA GLU A 306 -7.19 -34.01 2.10
C GLU A 306 -8.42 -34.42 2.92
N THR A 307 -8.26 -35.23 3.99
CA THR A 307 -9.38 -35.67 4.84
C THR A 307 -9.67 -34.66 5.94
N SER A 308 -10.84 -34.02 5.91
CA SER A 308 -11.31 -33.13 6.97
C SER A 308 -12.25 -33.85 7.96
N PHE A 309 -12.01 -33.70 9.26
CA PHE A 309 -12.92 -34.18 10.32
C PHE A 309 -14.15 -33.27 10.52
N GLU A 310 -14.14 -32.09 9.93
CA GLU A 310 -15.16 -31.05 10.09
C GLU A 310 -16.29 -31.22 9.05
N ALA A 311 -17.52 -30.92 9.44
CA ALA A 311 -18.67 -30.87 8.53
C ALA A 311 -19.23 -29.45 8.42
N GLY A 312 -19.46 -29.00 7.19
CA GLY A 312 -19.87 -27.62 6.90
C GLY A 312 -19.22 -27.08 5.64
N ILE A 313 -19.17 -25.76 5.54
CA ILE A 313 -18.53 -25.06 4.43
C ILE A 313 -17.48 -24.07 4.95
N ARG A 314 -16.47 -23.81 4.13
CA ARG A 314 -15.56 -22.68 4.30
C ARG A 314 -16.00 -21.56 3.37
N VAL A 315 -15.93 -20.32 3.87
CA VAL A 315 -16.33 -19.12 3.13
C VAL A 315 -15.25 -18.05 3.24
N GLN A 316 -14.93 -17.39 2.14
CA GLN A 316 -14.06 -16.22 2.09
C GLN A 316 -14.78 -15.08 1.37
N ILE A 317 -14.72 -13.90 1.99
CA ILE A 317 -15.21 -12.65 1.42
C ILE A 317 -13.98 -11.84 0.99
N HIS A 318 -13.90 -11.49 -0.29
CA HIS A 318 -12.74 -10.81 -0.86
C HIS A 318 -13.14 -9.84 -1.98
N SER A 319 -12.20 -8.99 -2.40
CA SER A 319 -12.37 -8.14 -3.57
C SER A 319 -12.39 -8.97 -4.85
N GLN A 320 -13.07 -8.52 -5.89
CA GLN A 320 -13.04 -9.13 -7.23
C GLN A 320 -11.63 -9.13 -7.85
N ASP A 321 -10.76 -8.22 -7.41
CA ASP A 321 -9.38 -8.11 -7.87
C ASP A 321 -8.42 -9.09 -7.16
N GLU A 322 -8.90 -9.85 -6.18
CA GLU A 322 -8.11 -10.79 -5.40
C GLU A 322 -8.60 -12.22 -5.63
N PRO A 323 -7.71 -13.19 -5.97
CA PRO A 323 -8.10 -14.58 -6.07
C PRO A 323 -8.41 -15.18 -4.69
N PRO A 324 -9.28 -16.19 -4.62
CA PRO A 324 -9.60 -16.85 -3.36
C PRO A 324 -8.40 -17.63 -2.82
N TYR A 325 -8.14 -17.46 -1.53
CA TYR A 325 -7.08 -18.13 -0.76
C TYR A 325 -7.70 -18.66 0.55
N ILE A 326 -8.72 -19.50 0.37
CA ILE A 326 -9.73 -19.84 1.37
C ILE A 326 -9.22 -20.77 2.48
N HIS A 327 -8.16 -21.55 2.25
CA HIS A 327 -7.58 -22.45 3.25
C HIS A 327 -6.97 -21.69 4.43
N GLN A 328 -6.38 -20.51 4.19
CA GLN A 328 -5.85 -19.65 5.26
C GLN A 328 -6.79 -18.51 5.68
N LEU A 329 -7.52 -17.90 4.73
CA LEU A 329 -8.30 -16.67 4.99
C LEU A 329 -9.81 -16.91 5.14
N GLY A 330 -10.28 -18.13 4.89
CA GLY A 330 -11.69 -18.50 5.00
C GLY A 330 -12.13 -18.73 6.45
N PHE A 331 -13.40 -18.44 6.73
CA PHE A 331 -14.08 -18.78 7.99
C PHE A 331 -15.03 -19.96 7.77
N GLY A 332 -15.26 -20.76 8.81
CA GLY A 332 -16.17 -21.91 8.77
C GLY A 332 -17.63 -21.51 9.05
N VAL A 333 -18.56 -22.17 8.38
CA VAL A 333 -20.02 -22.06 8.61
C VAL A 333 -20.58 -23.46 8.84
N SER A 334 -21.23 -23.64 9.99
CA SER A 334 -21.70 -24.94 10.47
C SER A 334 -23.15 -25.23 10.02
N PRO A 335 -23.48 -26.52 9.77
CA PRO A 335 -24.87 -26.95 9.56
C PRO A 335 -25.72 -26.82 10.83
N GLY A 336 -27.04 -26.69 10.64
CA GLY A 336 -28.02 -26.50 11.70
C GLY A 336 -28.12 -25.06 12.22
N PHE A 337 -27.45 -24.12 11.55
CA PHE A 337 -27.46 -22.70 11.90
C PHE A 337 -27.75 -21.82 10.68
N GLN A 338 -28.38 -20.68 10.96
CA GLN A 338 -28.38 -19.52 10.09
C GLN A 338 -27.31 -18.57 10.60
N THR A 339 -26.29 -18.33 9.77
CA THR A 339 -25.15 -17.49 10.08
C THR A 339 -25.31 -16.15 9.39
N PHE A 340 -25.34 -15.08 10.18
CA PHE A 340 -25.36 -13.70 9.72
C PHE A 340 -23.94 -13.15 9.73
N VAL A 341 -23.50 -12.64 8.59
CA VAL A 341 -22.18 -12.03 8.40
C VAL A 341 -22.39 -10.58 8.02
N SER A 342 -22.32 -9.71 9.03
CA SER A 342 -22.36 -8.26 8.83
C SER A 342 -21.00 -7.80 8.34
N CYS A 343 -20.96 -7.18 7.17
CA CYS A 343 -19.73 -6.74 6.52
C CYS A 343 -19.58 -5.22 6.57
N GLN A 344 -18.33 -4.77 6.67
CA GLN A 344 -17.93 -3.37 6.54
C GLN A 344 -16.77 -3.29 5.53
N GLU A 345 -16.87 -2.38 4.54
CA GLU A 345 -15.79 -2.22 3.55
C GLU A 345 -14.77 -1.23 4.12
N GLN A 346 -13.51 -1.62 4.09
CA GLN A 346 -12.38 -0.82 4.52
C GLN A 346 -11.45 -0.62 3.33
N ARG A 347 -11.14 0.63 3.00
CA ARG A 347 -10.17 1.00 1.95
C ARG A 347 -8.91 1.49 2.63
N LEU A 348 -7.82 0.76 2.44
CA LEU A 348 -6.55 1.05 3.08
C LEU A 348 -5.59 1.59 2.02
N THR A 349 -5.05 2.77 2.29
CA THR A 349 -4.05 3.44 1.46
C THR A 349 -2.75 3.59 2.26
N TYR A 350 -1.71 2.89 1.84
CA TYR A 350 -0.37 2.93 2.44
C TYR A 350 0.58 3.82 1.66
N LEU A 351 1.66 4.26 2.31
CA LEU A 351 2.72 5.01 1.67
C LEU A 351 3.88 4.12 1.22
N PRO A 352 4.46 4.38 0.03
CA PRO A 352 5.65 3.67 -0.44
C PRO A 352 6.90 4.11 0.34
N GLN A 353 8.01 3.40 0.11
CA GLN A 353 9.32 3.82 0.62
C GLN A 353 9.66 5.24 0.15
N PRO A 354 10.29 6.08 0.98
CA PRO A 354 10.84 5.82 2.32
C PRO A 354 9.86 5.97 3.50
N TRP A 355 8.61 6.40 3.29
CA TRP A 355 7.65 6.65 4.38
C TRP A 355 7.00 5.37 4.93
N GLY A 356 6.84 4.35 4.07
CA GLY A 356 6.29 3.05 4.43
C GLY A 356 6.91 1.94 3.58
N ASN A 357 6.27 0.77 3.55
CA ASN A 357 6.82 -0.41 2.87
C ASN A 357 5.80 -1.09 1.95
N CYS A 358 5.02 -0.29 1.21
CA CYS A 358 4.06 -0.81 0.24
C CYS A 358 4.63 -0.82 -1.19
N ARG A 359 4.14 -1.77 -2.00
CA ARG A 359 4.38 -1.84 -3.44
C ARG A 359 3.42 -0.90 -4.16
N ALA A 360 3.95 0.13 -4.81
CA ALA A 360 3.18 1.02 -5.65
C ALA A 360 2.81 0.31 -6.96
N SER A 361 1.55 0.40 -7.39
CA SER A 361 1.11 -0.13 -8.68
C SER A 361 1.59 0.82 -9.78
N VAL A 362 2.61 0.41 -10.55
CA VAL A 362 3.11 1.20 -11.68
C VAL A 362 2.33 0.81 -12.94
N GLN A 363 1.75 1.80 -13.62
CA GLN A 363 1.05 1.58 -14.89
C GLN A 363 2.02 0.99 -15.93
N GLY A 364 1.79 -0.24 -16.38
CA GLY A 364 2.61 -0.94 -17.39
C GLY A 364 3.63 -1.94 -16.84
N GLU A 365 3.64 -2.22 -15.54
CA GLU A 365 4.43 -3.31 -14.96
C GLU A 365 3.88 -4.68 -15.37
N GLN A 366 4.76 -5.67 -15.59
CA GLN A 366 4.33 -7.04 -15.91
C GLN A 366 3.49 -7.58 -14.76
N THR A 367 2.22 -7.84 -15.05
CA THR A 367 1.30 -8.48 -14.12
C THR A 367 1.78 -9.90 -13.82
N LEU A 368 1.44 -10.43 -12.64
CA LEU A 368 1.80 -11.80 -12.27
C LEU A 368 1.23 -12.77 -13.33
N PRO A 369 1.99 -13.78 -13.79
CA PRO A 369 1.49 -14.73 -14.79
C PRO A 369 0.19 -15.39 -14.33
N GLY A 370 -0.92 -15.16 -15.05
CA GLY A 370 -2.24 -15.71 -14.69
C GLY A 370 -3.11 -14.82 -13.80
N TYR A 371 -2.64 -13.62 -13.40
CA TYR A 371 -3.43 -12.66 -12.64
C TYR A 371 -3.34 -11.25 -13.24
N ASP A 372 -4.47 -10.54 -13.30
CA ASP A 372 -4.54 -9.17 -13.86
C ASP A 372 -4.07 -8.10 -12.88
N THR A 373 -4.25 -8.35 -11.57
CA THR A 373 -3.98 -7.39 -10.49
C THR A 373 -3.07 -8.00 -9.45
N TYR A 374 -2.12 -7.21 -8.95
CA TYR A 374 -1.30 -7.62 -7.82
C TYR A 374 -2.13 -7.57 -6.53
N SER A 375 -2.18 -8.71 -5.83
CA SER A 375 -2.72 -8.85 -4.49
C SER A 375 -1.81 -9.74 -3.67
N ILE A 376 -1.99 -9.73 -2.34
CA ILE A 376 -1.19 -10.56 -1.45
C ILE A 376 -1.48 -12.04 -1.71
N ALA A 377 -2.75 -12.42 -1.91
CA ALA A 377 -3.13 -13.77 -2.29
C ALA A 377 -2.53 -14.21 -3.63
N ALA A 378 -2.58 -13.37 -4.66
CA ALA A 378 -1.99 -13.69 -5.97
C ALA A 378 -0.48 -13.88 -5.89
N CYS A 379 0.22 -13.05 -5.11
CA CYS A 379 1.66 -13.18 -4.89
C CYS A 379 2.02 -14.50 -4.18
N ARG A 380 1.27 -14.88 -3.15
CA ARG A 380 1.49 -16.15 -2.43
C ARG A 380 1.22 -17.36 -3.31
N LEU A 381 0.10 -17.38 -4.03
CA LEU A 381 -0.23 -18.46 -4.96
C LEU A 381 0.83 -18.61 -6.07
N GLN A 382 1.35 -17.49 -6.59
CA GLN A 382 2.44 -17.53 -7.56
C GLN A 382 3.73 -18.08 -6.94
N CYS A 383 4.08 -17.68 -5.71
CA CYS A 383 5.28 -18.19 -5.03
C CYS A 383 5.19 -19.70 -4.76
N GLU A 384 4.03 -20.17 -4.30
CA GLU A 384 3.73 -21.59 -4.09
C GLU A 384 3.83 -22.37 -5.40
N LYS A 385 3.22 -21.85 -6.47
CA LYS A 385 3.33 -22.43 -7.81
C LYS A 385 4.79 -22.56 -8.26
N GLU A 386 5.57 -21.49 -8.15
CA GLU A 386 6.98 -21.51 -8.57
C GLU A 386 7.80 -22.51 -7.77
N ALA A 387 7.51 -22.70 -6.49
CA ALA A 387 8.15 -23.71 -5.67
C ALA A 387 7.81 -25.13 -6.18
N VAL A 388 6.53 -25.43 -6.42
CA VAL A 388 6.07 -26.75 -6.89
C VAL A 388 6.58 -27.03 -8.31
N VAL A 389 6.52 -26.06 -9.23
CA VAL A 389 7.01 -26.23 -10.60
C VAL A 389 8.53 -26.44 -10.63
N ARG A 390 9.28 -25.77 -9.75
CA ARG A 390 10.74 -25.92 -9.66
C ARG A 390 11.14 -27.29 -9.10
N SER A 391 10.42 -27.80 -8.10
CA SER A 391 10.75 -29.06 -7.42
C SER A 391 10.14 -30.30 -8.09
N CYS A 392 8.89 -30.21 -8.53
CA CYS A 392 8.08 -31.35 -9.00
C CYS A 392 7.76 -31.30 -10.50
N HIS A 393 8.13 -30.23 -11.23
CA HIS A 393 7.89 -30.05 -12.67
C HIS A 393 6.43 -30.14 -13.11
N CYS A 394 5.49 -29.91 -12.19
CA CYS A 394 4.05 -29.90 -12.42
C CYS A 394 3.41 -28.77 -11.61
N ARG A 395 2.11 -28.54 -11.82
CA ARG A 395 1.30 -27.61 -11.01
C ARG A 395 0.14 -28.33 -10.34
N MET A 396 -0.34 -27.78 -9.23
CA MET A 396 -1.60 -28.22 -8.62
C MET A 396 -2.81 -27.67 -9.40
N VAL A 397 -3.97 -28.30 -9.21
CA VAL A 397 -5.22 -27.96 -9.94
C VAL A 397 -5.64 -26.50 -9.74
N HIS A 398 -5.51 -25.97 -8.53
CA HIS A 398 -5.92 -24.60 -8.19
C HIS A 398 -4.94 -23.51 -8.66
N MET A 399 -3.77 -23.88 -9.16
CA MET A 399 -2.75 -22.92 -9.59
C MET A 399 -2.92 -22.59 -11.07
N PRO A 400 -2.94 -21.30 -11.47
CA PRO A 400 -3.09 -20.93 -12.88
C PRO A 400 -1.82 -21.25 -13.67
N GLY A 401 -1.95 -21.59 -14.96
CA GLY A 401 -0.81 -21.81 -15.84
C GLY A 401 -1.04 -22.87 -16.91
N ASN A 402 -0.05 -23.02 -17.79
CA ASN A 402 -0.08 -23.98 -18.90
C ASN A 402 0.77 -25.24 -18.61
N GLU A 403 1.37 -25.31 -17.42
CA GLU A 403 2.13 -26.47 -16.96
C GLU A 403 1.20 -27.67 -16.72
N SER A 404 1.73 -28.89 -16.84
CA SER A 404 0.97 -30.12 -16.61
C SER A 404 0.54 -30.26 -15.15
N ILE A 405 -0.67 -30.80 -14.95
CA ILE A 405 -1.20 -31.06 -13.62
C ILE A 405 -0.47 -32.26 -13.00
N CYS A 406 -0.14 -32.16 -11.71
CA CYS A 406 0.53 -33.24 -10.99
C CYS A 406 -0.37 -34.48 -10.92
N SER A 407 0.17 -35.66 -11.25
CA SER A 407 -0.50 -36.95 -11.00
C SER A 407 -0.64 -37.24 -9.50
N PRO A 408 -1.58 -38.09 -9.05
CA PRO A 408 -1.83 -38.30 -7.63
C PRO A 408 -0.59 -38.78 -6.83
N ASN A 409 0.23 -39.66 -7.39
CA ASN A 409 1.45 -40.14 -6.73
C ASN A 409 2.45 -39.00 -6.49
N VAL A 410 2.73 -38.20 -7.53
CA VAL A 410 3.62 -37.03 -7.44
C VAL A 410 3.05 -35.97 -6.49
N TYR A 411 1.73 -35.86 -6.41
CA TYR A 411 1.08 -34.93 -5.49
C TYR A 411 1.43 -35.25 -4.03
N ILE A 412 1.28 -36.52 -3.62
CA ILE A 412 1.58 -36.98 -2.24
C ILE A 412 3.10 -36.96 -1.99
N GLU A 413 3.91 -37.49 -2.91
CA GLU A 413 5.35 -37.67 -2.68
C GLU A 413 6.15 -36.37 -2.76
N CYS A 414 5.70 -35.38 -3.53
CA CYS A 414 6.48 -34.16 -3.82
C CYS A 414 5.72 -32.87 -3.55
N ALA A 415 4.52 -32.70 -4.11
CA ALA A 415 3.87 -31.40 -4.16
C ALA A 415 3.42 -30.93 -2.76
N ASP A 416 2.79 -31.81 -1.98
CA ASP A 416 2.38 -31.52 -0.60
C ASP A 416 3.57 -31.20 0.30
N HIS A 417 4.60 -32.06 0.28
CA HIS A 417 5.83 -31.82 1.05
C HIS A 417 6.53 -30.51 0.68
N THR A 418 6.52 -30.14 -0.61
CA THR A 418 7.10 -28.87 -1.08
C THR A 418 6.33 -27.67 -0.56
N LEU A 419 4.99 -27.74 -0.55
CA LEU A 419 4.15 -26.67 -0.03
C LEU A 419 4.27 -26.54 1.48
N ASP A 420 4.24 -27.64 2.22
CA ASP A 420 4.36 -27.60 3.68
C ASP A 420 5.72 -27.01 4.09
N ALA A 421 6.81 -27.40 3.40
CA ALA A 421 8.13 -26.80 3.59
C ALA A 421 8.18 -25.31 3.16
N ALA A 422 7.42 -24.90 2.15
CA ALA A 422 7.34 -23.50 1.73
C ALA A 422 6.57 -22.62 2.73
N VAL A 423 5.60 -23.18 3.44
CA VAL A 423 4.87 -22.49 4.52
C VAL A 423 5.76 -22.32 5.75
N GLU A 424 6.54 -23.33 6.11
CA GLU A 424 7.47 -23.27 7.24
C GLU A 424 8.64 -22.30 6.99
N ASP A 425 9.15 -22.21 5.76
CA ASP A 425 10.25 -21.32 5.34
C ASP A 425 9.75 -19.95 4.82
N SER A 426 8.49 -19.61 5.12
CA SER A 426 7.76 -18.50 4.48
C SER A 426 8.30 -17.11 4.78
N GLN A 427 9.13 -16.96 5.83
CA GLN A 427 9.67 -15.66 6.20
C GLN A 427 10.84 -15.22 5.30
N ASP A 428 11.58 -16.18 4.71
CA ASP A 428 12.73 -15.89 3.83
C ASP A 428 12.47 -16.23 2.35
N ARG A 429 11.60 -17.21 2.02
CA ARG A 429 11.38 -17.63 0.61
C ARG A 429 10.33 -16.84 -0.16
N CYS A 430 9.25 -16.39 0.48
CA CYS A 430 8.13 -15.72 -0.20
C CYS A 430 7.85 -14.33 0.37
N SER A 431 8.68 -13.33 0.00
CA SER A 431 8.44 -11.94 0.38
C SER A 431 7.39 -11.29 -0.51
N CYS A 432 6.14 -11.25 -0.04
CA CYS A 432 5.03 -10.58 -0.71
C CYS A 432 4.73 -9.22 -0.06
N PRO A 433 5.24 -8.10 -0.61
CA PRO A 433 4.97 -6.77 -0.06
C PRO A 433 3.49 -6.41 -0.18
N THR A 434 2.97 -5.65 0.78
CA THR A 434 1.58 -5.20 0.73
C THR A 434 1.39 -4.17 -0.40
N PRO A 435 0.31 -4.24 -1.18
CA PRO A 435 0.01 -3.19 -2.15
C PRO A 435 -0.33 -1.88 -1.44
N CYS A 436 -0.01 -0.76 -2.07
CA CYS A 436 -0.33 0.55 -1.49
C CYS A 436 -1.83 0.82 -1.40
N ASN A 437 -2.63 0.25 -2.29
CA ASN A 437 -4.09 0.32 -2.24
C ASN A 437 -4.63 -1.08 -2.03
N LEU A 438 -5.41 -1.30 -0.97
CA LEU A 438 -6.22 -2.51 -0.87
C LEU A 438 -7.61 -2.23 -0.29
N THR A 439 -8.52 -3.15 -0.62
CA THR A 439 -9.84 -3.22 -0.02
C THR A 439 -9.91 -4.45 0.88
N ARG A 440 -10.35 -4.25 2.11
CA ARG A 440 -10.65 -5.31 3.07
C ARG A 440 -12.12 -5.28 3.47
N TYR A 441 -12.63 -6.43 3.87
CA TYR A 441 -13.97 -6.55 4.42
C TYR A 441 -13.88 -6.98 5.88
N GLY A 442 -14.12 -6.02 6.78
CA GLY A 442 -14.38 -6.32 8.19
C GLY A 442 -15.66 -7.13 8.29
N LYS A 443 -15.68 -8.13 9.18
CA LYS A 443 -16.82 -9.05 9.34
C LYS A 443 -17.14 -9.28 10.80
N GLU A 444 -18.42 -9.17 11.12
CA GLU A 444 -18.99 -9.59 12.41
C GLU A 444 -19.93 -10.76 12.18
N ILE A 445 -19.72 -11.85 12.91
CA ILE A 445 -20.43 -13.11 12.70
C ILE A 445 -21.36 -13.35 13.89
N SER A 446 -22.63 -13.62 13.60
CA SER A 446 -23.61 -14.08 14.58
C SER A 446 -24.42 -15.25 14.03
N MET A 447 -24.99 -16.08 14.91
CA MET A 447 -25.64 -17.33 14.50
C MET A 447 -26.93 -17.58 15.28
N VAL A 448 -27.93 -18.12 14.60
CA VAL A 448 -29.17 -18.63 15.20
C VAL A 448 -29.45 -20.05 14.73
N ARG A 449 -30.16 -20.83 15.54
CA ARG A 449 -30.43 -22.24 15.23
C ARG A 449 -31.54 -22.40 14.18
N ILE A 450 -31.31 -23.25 13.18
CA ILE A 450 -32.32 -23.65 12.18
C ILE A 450 -32.33 -25.19 12.06
N PRO A 451 -33.50 -25.83 11.94
CA PRO A 451 -34.85 -25.28 12.08
C PRO A 451 -35.29 -25.11 13.53
N ASN A 452 -36.32 -24.29 13.73
CA ASN A 452 -37.08 -24.28 14.97
C ASN A 452 -38.00 -25.53 15.04
N LYS A 453 -38.53 -25.85 16.22
CA LYS A 453 -39.36 -27.06 16.42
C LYS A 453 -40.60 -27.11 15.50
N GLY A 454 -41.18 -25.97 15.16
CA GLY A 454 -42.36 -25.88 14.28
C GLY A 454 -42.01 -25.99 12.79
N SER A 455 -40.90 -25.39 12.36
CA SER A 455 -40.46 -25.39 10.96
C SER A 455 -39.74 -26.67 10.57
N ALA A 456 -39.21 -27.44 11.53
CA ALA A 456 -38.53 -28.72 11.26
C ALA A 456 -39.39 -29.67 10.43
N ARG A 457 -40.66 -29.88 10.83
CA ARG A 457 -41.59 -30.76 10.13
C ARG A 457 -42.01 -30.23 8.76
N TYR A 458 -42.05 -28.90 8.61
CA TYR A 458 -42.36 -28.26 7.34
C TYR A 458 -41.22 -28.45 6.33
N LEU A 459 -39.97 -28.17 6.72
CA LEU A 459 -38.81 -28.33 5.83
C LEU A 459 -38.57 -29.81 5.48
N ALA A 460 -38.74 -30.71 6.45
CA ALA A 460 -38.67 -32.15 6.22
C ALA A 460 -39.63 -32.61 5.11
N ARG A 461 -40.89 -32.12 5.13
CA ARG A 461 -41.88 -32.41 4.09
C ARG A 461 -41.60 -31.70 2.77
N LYS A 462 -41.15 -30.43 2.82
CA LYS A 462 -40.87 -29.62 1.63
C LYS A 462 -39.76 -30.24 0.78
N TYR A 463 -38.70 -30.73 1.43
CA TYR A 463 -37.52 -31.28 0.76
C TYR A 463 -37.45 -32.81 0.77
N ASN A 464 -38.51 -33.48 1.25
CA ASN A 464 -38.59 -34.94 1.34
C ASN A 464 -37.39 -35.58 2.07
N LYS A 465 -36.99 -34.99 3.19
CA LYS A 465 -35.86 -35.44 4.04
C LYS A 465 -36.30 -35.56 5.50
N ASN A 466 -35.53 -36.28 6.31
CA ASN A 466 -35.81 -36.50 7.72
C ASN A 466 -35.52 -35.24 8.56
N GLU A 467 -36.20 -35.07 9.70
CA GLU A 467 -35.96 -33.92 10.58
C GLU A 467 -34.51 -33.87 11.12
N THR A 468 -33.89 -35.03 11.34
CA THR A 468 -32.47 -35.15 11.71
C THR A 468 -31.57 -34.69 10.57
N TYR A 469 -31.84 -35.17 9.35
CA TYR A 469 -31.10 -34.80 8.15
C TYR A 469 -31.10 -33.29 7.94
N ILE A 470 -32.26 -32.62 8.06
CA ILE A 470 -32.33 -31.15 7.93
C ILE A 470 -31.46 -30.46 8.97
N ARG A 471 -31.45 -30.94 10.23
CA ARG A 471 -30.63 -30.33 11.29
C ARG A 471 -29.13 -30.52 11.07
N GLU A 472 -28.74 -31.64 10.50
CA GLU A 472 -27.33 -32.02 10.34
C GLU A 472 -26.76 -31.54 9.01
N ASN A 473 -27.57 -31.31 7.97
CA ASN A 473 -27.06 -30.96 6.66
C ASN A 473 -27.40 -29.54 6.19
N PHE A 474 -28.50 -28.95 6.66
CA PHE A 474 -28.92 -27.65 6.14
C PHE A 474 -28.24 -26.52 6.91
N LEU A 475 -27.72 -25.54 6.18
CA LEU A 475 -27.27 -24.25 6.72
C LEU A 475 -27.87 -23.10 5.93
N VAL A 476 -27.95 -21.94 6.58
CA VAL A 476 -28.30 -20.68 5.91
C VAL A 476 -27.18 -19.69 6.15
N LEU A 477 -26.74 -19.03 5.09
CA LEU A 477 -25.70 -18.01 5.14
C LEU A 477 -26.28 -16.70 4.61
N ASP A 478 -26.23 -15.66 5.43
CA ASP A 478 -26.70 -14.32 5.11
C ASP A 478 -25.51 -13.35 5.21
N ILE A 479 -25.09 -12.80 4.08
CA ILE A 479 -23.97 -11.84 3.98
C ILE A 479 -24.52 -10.51 3.50
N PHE A 480 -24.40 -9.47 4.33
CA PHE A 480 -24.90 -8.14 4.04
C PHE A 480 -23.95 -7.06 4.57
N PHE A 481 -24.13 -5.82 4.13
CA PHE A 481 -23.43 -4.68 4.71
C PHE A 481 -24.24 -4.10 5.87
N GLU A 482 -23.59 -3.75 6.97
CA GLU A 482 -24.25 -3.09 8.11
C GLU A 482 -24.88 -1.75 7.68
N ALA A 483 -24.07 -0.92 7.05
CA ALA A 483 -24.46 0.35 6.48
C ALA A 483 -23.77 0.55 5.11
N LEU A 484 -24.26 1.52 4.34
CA LEU A 484 -23.67 1.89 3.04
C LEU A 484 -22.54 2.92 3.22
N ASN A 485 -21.71 2.72 4.22
CA ASN A 485 -20.50 3.47 4.46
C ASN A 485 -19.28 2.62 4.09
N TYR A 486 -18.16 3.27 3.83
CA TYR A 486 -16.86 2.64 3.82
C TYR A 486 -15.93 3.41 4.74
N GLU A 487 -15.02 2.69 5.40
CA GLU A 487 -13.97 3.28 6.19
C GLU A 487 -12.73 3.45 5.31
N ALA A 488 -12.28 4.70 5.13
CA ALA A 488 -11.01 5.01 4.49
C ALA A 488 -9.93 5.15 5.57
N ILE A 489 -8.92 4.29 5.51
CA ILE A 489 -7.74 4.29 6.39
C ILE A 489 -6.54 4.68 5.55
N GLU A 490 -6.14 5.94 5.62
CA GLU A 490 -5.07 6.48 4.78
C GLU A 490 -3.84 6.88 5.59
N GLN A 491 -2.67 6.43 5.17
CA GLN A 491 -1.40 6.96 5.66
C GLN A 491 -1.07 8.26 4.91
N LYS A 492 -1.03 9.37 5.64
CA LYS A 492 -0.60 10.68 5.12
C LYS A 492 0.76 11.06 5.69
N LYS A 493 1.59 11.70 4.88
CA LYS A 493 2.90 12.19 5.30
C LYS A 493 2.69 13.22 6.41
N ALA A 494 3.24 12.95 7.60
CA ALA A 494 3.06 13.84 8.75
C ALA A 494 3.88 15.13 8.56
N TYR A 495 4.99 15.01 7.83
CA TYR A 495 5.86 16.12 7.49
C TYR A 495 6.27 16.02 6.02
N ASP A 496 5.89 17.02 5.23
CA ASP A 496 6.18 17.11 3.81
C ASP A 496 7.18 18.24 3.51
N LEU A 497 7.58 18.38 2.24
CA LEU A 497 8.54 19.41 1.84
C LEU A 497 7.99 20.83 2.07
N ALA A 498 6.68 21.03 1.93
CA ALA A 498 6.04 22.31 2.19
C ALA A 498 6.13 22.67 3.68
N GLY A 499 5.82 21.73 4.57
CA GLY A 499 5.99 21.88 6.02
C GLY A 499 7.44 22.19 6.39
N LEU A 500 8.41 21.51 5.77
CA LEU A 500 9.83 21.77 6.00
C LEU A 500 10.26 23.18 5.60
N LEU A 501 9.87 23.64 4.41
CA LEU A 501 10.19 24.99 3.94
C LEU A 501 9.48 26.05 4.78
N GLY A 502 8.25 25.76 5.24
CA GLY A 502 7.50 26.61 6.17
C GLY A 502 8.23 26.79 7.49
N ASP A 503 8.70 25.71 8.11
CA ASP A 503 9.42 25.76 9.39
C ASP A 503 10.80 26.42 9.26
N ILE A 504 11.56 26.10 8.20
CA ILE A 504 12.85 26.76 7.93
C ILE A 504 12.63 28.26 7.75
N GLY A 505 11.68 28.66 6.90
CA GLY A 505 11.37 30.06 6.65
C GLY A 505 10.88 30.79 7.91
N GLY A 506 10.00 30.15 8.68
CA GLY A 506 9.48 30.69 9.93
C GLY A 506 10.55 30.89 10.99
N GLN A 507 11.42 29.91 11.20
CA GLN A 507 12.53 30.01 12.16
C GLN A 507 13.58 31.04 11.72
N MET A 508 13.91 31.07 10.42
CA MET A 508 14.84 32.07 9.86
C MET A 508 14.33 33.50 10.08
N GLY A 509 13.03 33.72 9.81
CA GLY A 509 12.37 34.99 10.02
C GLY A 509 12.30 35.37 11.51
N LEU A 510 12.05 34.41 12.40
CA LEU A 510 11.92 34.67 13.84
C LEU A 510 13.25 35.01 14.54
N PHE A 511 14.32 34.24 14.28
CA PHE A 511 15.58 34.38 15.04
C PHE A 511 16.52 35.46 14.50
N ILE A 512 16.57 35.64 13.18
CA ILE A 512 17.55 36.54 12.52
C ILE A 512 16.83 37.64 11.72
N GLY A 513 15.53 37.48 11.45
CA GLY A 513 14.79 38.37 10.55
C GLY A 513 15.26 38.23 9.10
N ALA A 514 15.77 37.05 8.76
CA ALA A 514 16.29 36.73 7.45
C ALA A 514 15.21 36.09 6.57
N SER A 515 15.38 36.24 5.25
CA SER A 515 14.52 35.70 4.21
C SER A 515 15.38 35.15 3.07
N ILE A 516 14.78 34.55 2.05
CA ILE A 516 15.55 34.10 0.88
C ILE A 516 16.29 35.26 0.20
N LEU A 517 15.73 36.47 0.24
CA LEU A 517 16.36 37.67 -0.30
C LEU A 517 17.61 38.06 0.49
N THR A 518 17.59 37.88 1.81
CA THR A 518 18.76 38.18 2.66
C THR A 518 19.90 37.21 2.40
N ILE A 519 19.59 35.95 2.04
CA ILE A 519 20.60 34.97 1.59
C ILE A 519 21.21 35.42 0.26
N LEU A 520 20.39 35.86 -0.69
CA LEU A 520 20.87 36.38 -1.98
C LEU A 520 21.75 37.62 -1.80
N GLU A 521 21.41 38.53 -0.88
CA GLU A 521 22.24 39.70 -0.52
C GLU A 521 23.63 39.28 0.01
N ILE A 522 23.68 38.25 0.86
CA ILE A 522 24.94 37.72 1.39
C ILE A 522 25.76 37.08 0.27
N LEU A 523 25.13 36.32 -0.63
CA LEU A 523 25.80 35.68 -1.76
C LEU A 523 26.37 36.71 -2.75
N ASP A 524 25.63 37.79 -3.02
CA ASP A 524 26.10 38.88 -3.89
C ASP A 524 27.33 39.57 -3.28
N TYR A 525 27.28 39.89 -1.98
CA TYR A 525 28.44 40.44 -1.27
C TYR A 525 29.65 39.48 -1.29
N VAL A 526 29.44 38.19 -1.04
CA VAL A 526 30.50 37.18 -1.12
C VAL A 526 31.08 37.10 -2.54
N TYR A 527 30.22 37.15 -3.57
CA TYR A 527 30.64 37.15 -4.97
C TYR A 527 31.49 38.39 -5.31
N GLU A 528 31.08 39.59 -4.89
CA GLU A 528 31.86 40.81 -5.09
C GLU A 528 33.23 40.74 -4.41
N VAL A 529 33.28 40.24 -3.17
CA VAL A 529 34.53 40.07 -2.42
C VAL A 529 35.46 39.05 -3.08
N ILE A 530 34.92 37.94 -3.59
CA ILE A 530 35.69 36.93 -4.32
C ILE A 530 36.20 37.51 -5.64
N ARG A 531 35.35 38.17 -6.43
CA ARG A 531 35.71 38.86 -7.67
C ARG A 531 36.85 39.85 -7.44
N ASP A 532 36.79 40.62 -6.36
CA ASP A 532 37.81 41.60 -5.99
C ASP A 532 39.11 40.98 -5.48
N ARG A 533 39.05 39.83 -4.80
CA ARG A 533 40.27 39.07 -4.45
C ARG A 533 40.91 38.48 -5.70
N VAL A 534 40.14 37.87 -6.58
CA VAL A 534 40.61 37.25 -7.83
C VAL A 534 41.19 38.31 -8.77
N SER A 535 40.54 39.47 -8.92
CA SER A 535 41.04 40.58 -9.74
C SER A 535 42.32 41.20 -9.18
N ARG A 536 42.48 41.28 -7.85
CA ARG A 536 43.73 41.71 -7.20
C ARG A 536 44.87 40.70 -7.37
N VAL A 537 44.57 39.40 -7.32
CA VAL A 537 45.55 38.34 -7.59
C VAL A 537 45.97 38.33 -9.07
N LEU A 538 45.02 38.51 -9.99
CA LEU A 538 45.29 38.65 -11.43
C LEU A 538 46.07 39.93 -11.76
N ARG A 539 45.81 41.05 -11.07
CA ARG A 539 46.57 42.31 -11.23
C ARG A 539 48.00 42.23 -10.72
N ARG A 540 48.29 41.42 -9.70
CA ARG A 540 49.66 41.18 -9.21
C ARG A 540 50.54 40.40 -10.19
N SER A 541 49.95 39.77 -11.22
CA SER A 541 50.69 39.00 -12.23
C SER A 541 51.12 39.81 -13.46
N LYS A 542 50.75 41.09 -13.58
CA LYS A 542 51.25 41.96 -14.66
C LYS A 542 52.45 42.80 -14.16
N PRO A 543 53.68 42.60 -14.69
CA PRO A 543 54.82 43.46 -14.36
C PRO A 543 54.62 44.87 -14.95
N PRO A 544 55.13 45.94 -14.31
CA PRO A 544 54.93 47.29 -14.78
C PRO A 544 55.79 47.60 -16.01
N LEU A 545 55.18 48.18 -17.06
CA LEU A 545 55.86 48.70 -18.24
C LEU A 545 56.74 49.91 -17.85
N LYS A 546 58.04 49.85 -18.15
CA LYS A 546 59.01 50.96 -17.98
C LYS A 546 58.73 52.10 -18.97
N LYS A 547 58.77 53.35 -18.50
CA LYS A 547 59.08 54.54 -19.32
C LYS A 547 60.55 54.96 -19.12
N PRO A 548 61.22 55.51 -20.15
CA PRO A 548 62.67 55.73 -20.14
C PRO A 548 63.04 57.12 -19.59
N SER A 549 64.14 57.20 -18.84
CA SER A 549 64.94 58.43 -18.74
C SER A 549 66.39 58.07 -18.41
N GLY A 550 67.29 58.91 -18.89
CA GLY A 550 68.69 58.62 -19.19
C GLY A 550 69.60 58.45 -17.99
N SER A 551 70.65 57.66 -18.24
CA SER A 551 71.86 57.44 -17.44
C SER A 551 72.73 58.73 -17.46
N ILE A 552 73.60 59.04 -16.49
CA ILE A 552 74.94 58.45 -16.36
C ILE A 552 75.65 59.08 -15.13
N ALA A 553 76.41 58.23 -14.42
CA ALA A 553 77.65 58.50 -13.64
C ALA A 553 77.58 59.32 -12.34
N THR A 554 78.36 59.04 -11.30
CA THR A 554 79.43 58.05 -11.04
C THR A 554 79.81 58.14 -9.57
N LEU A 555 80.39 57.04 -9.06
CA LEU A 555 81.45 56.96 -8.06
C LEU A 555 81.13 57.38 -6.62
N GLY A 556 81.43 56.47 -5.69
CA GLY A 556 81.86 56.89 -4.36
C GLY A 556 81.55 55.92 -3.24
N LEU A 557 82.47 54.98 -3.06
CA LEU A 557 82.85 54.33 -1.79
C LEU A 557 81.83 53.47 -1.04
N GLU A 558 82.20 52.19 -1.00
CA GLU A 558 81.92 51.21 0.04
C GLU A 558 82.19 51.79 1.44
N GLU A 559 81.11 52.04 2.20
CA GLU A 559 81.04 51.84 3.65
C GLU A 559 79.58 52.02 4.11
N LEU A 560 78.78 50.96 4.00
CA LEU A 560 77.60 50.73 4.84
C LEU A 560 77.51 49.22 5.06
N LYS A 561 77.85 48.76 6.26
CA LYS A 561 76.95 48.72 7.41
C LYS A 561 76.05 47.49 7.31
N ASP A 562 76.51 46.47 8.02
CA ASP A 562 75.80 45.88 9.14
C ASP A 562 74.28 45.91 9.08
N GLN A 563 73.74 44.71 9.26
CA GLN A 563 72.41 44.45 9.78
C GLN A 563 71.30 44.79 8.79
N SER A 564 71.24 43.96 7.75
CA SER A 564 69.98 43.34 7.35
C SER A 564 69.58 42.24 8.35
N PRO A 565 68.66 42.51 9.29
CA PRO A 565 67.83 41.45 9.84
C PRO A 565 66.78 41.09 8.78
N CYS A 566 66.91 39.91 8.18
CA CYS A 566 65.75 39.19 7.67
C CYS A 566 65.06 38.52 8.87
N GLU A 567 64.19 39.27 9.54
CA GLU A 567 62.91 38.73 10.01
C GLU A 567 61.93 38.98 8.84
N THR A 568 61.07 38.10 8.36
CA THR A 568 60.48 36.86 8.85
C THR A 568 59.81 36.21 7.64
N LEU A 569 60.23 35.00 7.24
CA LEU A 569 59.34 33.85 7.07
C LEU A 569 60.25 32.61 6.84
N GLY A 570 60.55 31.80 7.84
CA GLY A 570 59.77 31.65 9.06
C GLY A 570 58.38 31.10 8.77
N ARG A 571 58.30 30.11 7.88
CA ARG A 571 57.42 28.96 8.05
C ARG A 571 58.27 27.70 7.89
N HIS A 572 59.05 27.36 8.91
CA HIS A 572 59.28 25.97 9.35
C HIS A 572 60.17 25.97 10.59
N VAL A 573 59.58 25.51 11.69
CA VAL A 573 60.31 25.04 12.86
C VAL A 573 61.07 23.77 12.45
N GLU A 574 62.37 23.83 12.72
CA GLU A 574 63.21 22.83 13.39
C GLU A 574 62.74 21.38 13.39
N GLY A 575 63.69 20.49 13.09
CA GLY A 575 63.57 19.08 13.48
C GLY A 575 64.28 18.07 12.59
N ALA A 576 65.55 18.34 12.27
CA ALA A 576 66.62 17.37 12.06
C ALA A 576 66.27 15.93 11.63
N TYR A 577 66.70 15.58 10.41
CA TYR A 577 67.24 14.24 10.12
C TYR A 577 68.60 14.40 9.43
N ASN A 578 69.64 14.02 10.15
CA ASN A 578 70.87 13.36 9.70
C ASN A 578 71.10 12.34 10.83
N ALA A 579 71.42 11.06 10.63
CA ALA A 579 71.64 10.24 9.47
C ALA A 579 71.56 8.78 9.99
N GLY A 580 71.42 7.81 9.11
CA GLY A 580 71.64 6.41 9.44
C GLY A 580 70.56 5.52 8.83
N ILE A 581 70.77 4.94 7.64
CA ILE A 581 71.50 3.67 7.46
C ILE A 581 70.74 2.52 8.13
N LEU A 582 70.04 1.73 7.28
CA LEU A 582 69.89 0.25 7.20
C LEU A 582 69.77 -0.58 8.51
N PRO A 583 69.39 -1.88 8.44
CA PRO A 583 68.32 -2.55 7.69
C PRO A 583 67.55 -3.59 8.57
N ASN A 584 66.64 -4.32 7.92
CA ASN A 584 66.30 -5.74 8.13
C ASN A 584 65.79 -6.31 9.47
N HIS A 585 64.85 -7.24 9.27
CA HIS A 585 64.49 -8.45 10.04
C HIS A 585 63.10 -8.38 10.69
N HIS A 586 62.14 -9.15 10.17
CA HIS A 586 61.88 -10.59 10.39
C HIS A 586 61.28 -10.90 11.76
N HIS A 587 60.29 -11.79 11.68
CA HIS A 587 59.63 -12.59 12.73
C HIS A 587 58.41 -11.94 13.43
N ARG A 588 57.16 -12.39 13.21
CA ARG A 588 56.52 -13.73 13.34
C ARG A 588 56.07 -13.98 14.78
N HIS A 589 54.75 -13.93 15.05
CA HIS A 589 53.95 -15.08 15.50
C HIS A 589 52.55 -14.70 16.06
N HIS A 590 51.57 -15.48 15.60
CA HIS A 590 50.40 -16.09 16.27
C HIS A 590 49.40 -15.29 17.14
N TYR A 591 48.17 -15.17 16.64
CA TYR A 591 46.93 -15.92 17.02
C TYR A 591 46.36 -15.78 18.47
N PRO A 592 45.06 -16.12 18.67
CA PRO A 592 43.94 -15.21 18.95
C PRO A 592 43.41 -15.33 20.40
N HIS A 593 42.41 -14.54 20.82
CA HIS A 593 41.31 -14.99 21.71
C HIS A 593 40.22 -13.91 21.89
N GLN A 594 38.97 -14.35 21.65
CA GLN A 594 37.73 -14.21 22.44
C GLN A 594 37.34 -12.93 23.22
N GLY A 595 36.04 -12.61 23.11
CA GLY A 595 35.25 -11.78 24.04
C GLY A 595 33.99 -11.26 23.31
N VAL A 596 32.93 -12.06 23.18
CA VAL A 596 31.72 -12.02 24.04
C VAL A 596 31.13 -10.60 24.13
N PHE A 597 29.99 -10.39 23.46
CA PHE A 597 29.09 -9.29 23.77
C PHE A 597 27.65 -9.80 23.79
N GLU A 598 26.96 -9.35 24.84
CA GLU A 598 25.76 -9.90 25.44
C GLU A 598 24.46 -9.56 24.69
N ASP A 599 23.47 -10.39 25.01
CA ASP A 599 22.06 -10.29 24.68
C ASP A 599 21.42 -8.95 25.05
N PHE A 600 20.53 -8.46 24.19
CA PHE A 600 19.37 -7.68 24.60
C PHE A 600 18.13 -8.25 23.93
N ALA A 601 17.33 -8.94 24.75
CA ALA A 601 15.97 -9.32 24.44
C ALA A 601 15.03 -8.11 24.55
N CYS A 602 14.12 -8.00 23.59
CA CYS A 602 12.75 -7.51 23.75
C CYS A 602 11.83 -8.40 22.92
#